data_AF-A0A3Q3DK09-F1
#
_entry.id   AF-A0A3Q3DK09-F1
#
_cell.length_a   1.000
_cell.length_b   1.000
_cell.length_c   1.000
_cell.angle_alpha   90.00
_cell.angle_beta   90.00
_cell.angle_gamma   90.00
#
_symmetry.space_group_name_H-M   'P 1'
#
loop_
_entity.id
_entity.type
_entity.pdbx_description
1 polymer ?
#
loop_
_entity_poly.entity_id
_entity_poly.type
_entity_poly.pdbx_seq_one_letter_code
_entity_poly.pdbx_strand_id
1 'polypeptide(L)' 'MGETLDKPILEMKFDPEFKGPLQNRGCTDIICCLLFLLALVGYLGVGILAWSQGDPRKILYPTDSRGNFCGQKGTEQE' A
#
# COMPACT_ATOMS: atom_id res chain seq x y z
N MET A 1 -13.13 15.62 -63.21
CA MET A 1 -11.89 15.99 -62.51
C MET A 1 -12.31 16.80 -61.31
N GLY A 2 -11.95 16.33 -60.13
CA GLY A 2 -12.21 17.00 -58.85
C GLY A 2 -13.51 16.55 -58.19
N GLU A 3 -13.54 16.02 -56.97
CA GLU A 3 -12.48 15.90 -55.98
C GLU A 3 -12.79 14.71 -55.06
N THR A 4 -11.81 13.82 -54.94
CA THR A 4 -11.67 12.84 -53.86
C THR A 4 -11.14 13.55 -52.62
N LEU A 5 -11.88 14.50 -52.02
CA LEU A 5 -11.35 15.27 -50.88
C LEU A 5 -12.40 15.91 -49.94
N ASP A 6 -13.36 15.10 -49.47
CA ASP A 6 -14.08 15.40 -48.22
C ASP A 6 -14.32 14.09 -47.46
N LYS A 7 -13.25 13.48 -46.95
CA LYS A 7 -13.34 12.88 -45.61
C LYS A 7 -12.87 13.97 -44.67
N PRO A 8 -13.72 14.92 -44.25
CA PRO A 8 -13.36 15.74 -43.12
C PRO A 8 -13.30 14.74 -41.97
N ILE A 9 -12.16 14.79 -41.29
CA ILE A 9 -11.87 14.17 -39.99
C ILE A 9 -13.20 13.95 -39.26
N LEU A 10 -13.61 12.68 -39.13
CA LEU A 10 -14.83 12.23 -38.46
C LEU A 10 -15.24 13.27 -37.42
N GLU A 11 -16.25 14.10 -37.74
CA GLU A 11 -16.67 15.14 -36.83
C GLU A 11 -16.93 14.47 -35.48
N MET A 12 -16.07 14.74 -34.49
CA MET A 12 -16.31 14.31 -33.13
C MET A 12 -17.48 15.13 -32.63
N LYS A 13 -18.69 14.72 -33.01
CA LYS A 13 -19.94 15.24 -32.49
C LYS A 13 -19.93 14.92 -31.00
N PHE A 14 -19.75 15.97 -30.21
CA PHE A 14 -19.98 15.91 -28.78
C PHE A 14 -21.43 15.49 -28.57
N ASP A 15 -21.63 14.31 -27.98
CA ASP A 15 -22.96 13.84 -27.61
C ASP A 15 -23.31 14.43 -26.23
N PRO A 16 -24.20 15.43 -26.15
CA PRO A 16 -24.56 16.05 -24.88
C PRO A 16 -25.34 15.09 -23.96
N GLU A 17 -25.84 13.97 -24.48
CA GLU A 17 -26.43 12.90 -23.69
C GLU A 17 -25.40 11.85 -23.22
N PHE A 18 -24.12 12.02 -23.56
CA PHE A 18 -23.04 11.15 -23.08
C PHE A 18 -22.85 11.30 -21.57
N LYS A 19 -23.69 10.57 -20.83
CA LYS A 19 -23.44 10.18 -19.46
C LYS A 19 -22.34 9.13 -19.53
N GLY A 20 -21.10 9.57 -19.34
CA GLY A 20 -19.95 8.68 -19.29
C GLY A 20 -20.13 7.54 -18.27
N PRO A 21 -19.14 6.65 -18.09
CA PRO A 21 -19.21 5.45 -17.24
C PRO A 21 -19.21 5.75 -15.72
N LEU A 22 -19.95 6.78 -15.32
CA LEU A 22 -20.24 7.26 -13.98
C LEU A 22 -21.63 6.83 -13.50
N GLN A 23 -22.53 6.44 -14.42
CA GLN A 23 -23.95 6.23 -14.09
C GLN A 23 -24.24 4.97 -13.25
N ASN A 24 -23.24 4.11 -13.00
CA ASN A 24 -23.35 2.92 -12.14
C ASN A 24 -22.06 2.65 -11.35
N ARG A 25 -21.38 3.70 -10.86
CA ARG A 25 -20.22 3.52 -9.97
C ARG A 25 -20.74 3.25 -8.55
N GLY A 26 -20.91 1.97 -8.19
CA GLY A 26 -21.07 1.56 -6.80
C GLY A 26 -19.81 1.85 -5.98
N CYS A 27 -19.95 1.99 -4.66
CA CYS A 27 -18.80 2.22 -3.78
C CYS A 27 -17.93 0.96 -3.67
N THR A 28 -16.87 0.88 -4.47
CA THR A 28 -15.86 -0.19 -4.41
C THR A 28 -14.96 -0.10 -3.17
N ASP A 29 -15.03 1.03 -2.44
CA ASP A 29 -14.09 1.32 -1.37
C ASP A 29 -14.44 0.60 -0.06
N ILE A 30 -15.67 0.13 0.12
CA ILE A 30 -16.12 -0.50 1.38
C ILE A 30 -15.28 -1.75 1.70
N ILE A 31 -15.11 -2.65 0.73
CA ILE A 31 -14.32 -3.88 0.93
C ILE A 31 -12.85 -3.54 1.15
N CYS A 32 -12.30 -2.61 0.36
CA CYS A 32 -10.93 -2.15 0.51
C CYS A 32 -10.67 -1.53 1.90
N CYS A 33 -11.59 -0.70 2.40
CA CYS A 33 -11.50 -0.11 3.74
C CYS A 33 -11.54 -1.17 4.84
N LEU A 34 -12.41 -2.18 4.73
CA LEU A 34 -12.45 -3.27 5.72
C LEU A 34 -11.15 -4.07 5.76
N LEU A 35 -10.61 -4.43 4.59
CA LEU A 35 -9.32 -5.14 4.51
C LEU A 35 -8.17 -4.29 5.07
N PHE A 36 -8.14 -3.00 4.77
CA PHE A 36 -7.13 -2.08 5.29
C PHE A 36 -7.20 -1.95 6.82
N LEU A 37 -8.40 -1.80 7.39
CA LEU A 37 -8.57 -1.74 8.84
C LEU A 37 -8.17 -3.04 9.52
N LEU A 38 -8.51 -4.20 8.94
CA LEU A 38 -8.06 -5.51 9.46
C LEU A 38 -6.53 -5.62 9.43
N ALA A 39 -5.89 -5.17 8.35
CA ALA A 39 -4.43 -5.16 8.25
C ALA A 39 -3.79 -4.23 9.30
N LEU A 40 -4.36 -3.04 9.52
CA LEU A 40 -3.89 -2.11 10.57
C LEU A 40 -4.01 -2.72 11.97
N VAL A 41 -5.16 -3.31 12.30
CA VAL A 41 -5.38 -3.96 13.61
C VAL A 41 -4.41 -5.13 13.78
N GLY A 42 -4.23 -5.96 12.76
CA GLY A 42 -3.26 -7.06 12.77
C GLY A 42 -1.83 -6.56 12.98
N TYR A 43 -1.44 -5.50 12.27
CA TYR A 43 -0.12 -4.90 12.38
C TYR A 43 0.15 -4.34 13.78
N LEU A 44 -0.81 -3.60 14.35
CA LEU A 44 -0.72 -3.08 15.72
C LEU A 44 -0.65 -4.24 16.73
N GLY A 45 -1.43 -5.30 16.54
CA GLY A 45 -1.37 -6.50 17.37
C GLY A 45 0.01 -7.16 17.38
N VAL A 46 0.60 -7.39 16.21
CA VAL A 46 1.97 -7.91 16.09
C VAL A 46 2.99 -6.97 16.72
N GLY A 47 2.83 -5.66 16.53
CA GLY A 47 3.70 -4.66 17.16
C GLY A 47 3.65 -4.71 18.69
N ILE A 48 2.47 -4.83 19.29
CA ILE A 48 2.31 -4.96 20.75
C ILE A 48 2.92 -6.27 21.26
N LEU A 49 2.71 -7.38 20.55
CA LEU A 49 3.31 -8.67 20.92
C LEU A 49 4.84 -8.61 20.86
N ALA A 50 5.40 -8.01 19.80
CA ALA A 50 6.85 -7.82 19.66
C ALA A 50 7.42 -6.91 20.75
N TRP A 51 6.70 -5.87 21.16
CA TRP A 51 7.15 -4.98 22.23
C TRP A 51 7.04 -5.61 23.63
N SER A 52 5.96 -6.35 23.89
CA SER A 52 5.70 -6.94 25.21
C SER A 52 6.53 -8.19 25.49
N GLN A 53 6.82 -9.00 24.47
CA GLN A 53 7.56 -10.26 24.61
C GLN A 53 8.98 -10.19 24.04
N GLY A 54 9.29 -9.20 23.20
CA GLY A 54 10.60 -9.02 22.61
C GLY A 54 11.52 -8.16 23.48
N ASP A 55 12.82 -8.24 23.21
CA ASP A 55 13.81 -7.34 23.78
C ASP A 55 14.12 -6.22 22.76
N PRO A 56 13.70 -4.96 23.01
CA PRO A 56 13.94 -3.86 22.09
C PRO A 56 15.43 -3.56 21.89
N ARG A 57 16.30 -4.03 22.79
CA ARG A 57 17.76 -3.89 22.66
C ARG A 57 18.30 -4.62 21.43
N LYS A 58 17.63 -5.68 20.96
CA LYS A 58 18.02 -6.40 19.72
C LYS A 58 17.93 -5.56 18.46
N ILE A 59 17.18 -4.46 18.47
CA ILE A 59 17.09 -3.54 17.32
C ILE A 59 18.21 -2.50 17.37
N LEU A 60 18.62 -2.09 18.57
CA LEU A 60 19.60 -1.02 18.77
C LEU A 60 21.05 -1.53 18.76
N TYR A 61 21.26 -2.75 19.26
CA TYR A 61 22.60 -3.32 19.42
C TYR A 61 22.84 -4.47 18.44
N PRO A 62 24.05 -4.55 17.84
CA PRO A 62 24.43 -5.66 17.01
C PRO A 62 24.59 -6.94 17.85
N THR A 63 24.14 -8.07 17.30
CA THR A 63 24.29 -9.41 17.89
C THR A 63 25.18 -10.29 17.02
N ASP A 64 25.93 -11.22 17.64
CA ASP A 64 26.69 -12.26 16.92
C ASP A 64 25.77 -13.35 16.32
N SER A 65 26.34 -14.32 15.59
CA SER A 65 25.59 -15.43 14.99
C SER A 65 24.91 -16.37 16.01
N ARG A 66 25.26 -16.26 17.30
CA ARG A 66 24.66 -17.01 18.41
C ARG A 66 23.61 -16.18 19.16
N GLY A 67 23.40 -14.93 18.78
CA GLY A 67 22.42 -14.02 19.38
C GLY A 67 22.93 -13.27 20.62
N ASN A 68 24.23 -13.26 20.87
CA ASN A 68 24.84 -12.51 21.98
C ASN A 68 25.10 -11.07 21.57
N PHE A 69 24.87 -10.12 22.48
CA PHE A 69 25.17 -8.70 22.25
C PHE A 69 26.68 -8.42 22.31
N CYS A 70 27.19 -7.68 21.32
CA CYS A 70 28.59 -7.26 21.24
C CYS A 70 28.82 -5.90 21.93
N GLY A 71 29.94 -5.75 22.67
CA GLY A 71 30.38 -4.45 23.19
C GLY A 71 29.43 -3.78 24.18
N GLN A 72 28.52 -4.54 24.79
CA GLN A 72 27.55 -4.05 25.75
C GLN A 72 28.03 -4.41 27.16
N LYS A 73 28.16 -3.41 28.05
CA LYS A 73 28.69 -3.63 29.40
C LYS A 73 27.90 -4.71 30.13
N GLY A 74 28.60 -5.72 30.65
CA GLY A 74 28.01 -6.86 31.35
C GLY A 74 27.47 -7.99 30.46
N THR A 75 27.82 -8.03 29.17
CA THR A 75 27.59 -9.20 28.30
C THR A 75 28.89 -9.98 28.07
N GLU A 76 28.79 -11.21 27.56
CA GLU A 76 29.94 -12.12 27.37
C GLU A 76 30.98 -11.61 26.35
N GLN A 77 30.65 -10.56 25.60
CA GLN A 77 31.46 -9.98 24.51
C GLN A 77 31.78 -8.50 24.78
N GLU A 78 31.92 -8.12 26.06
CA GLU A 78 32.47 -6.81 26.50
C GLU A 78 33.93 -6.62 26.06
#